data_AF-A0AAV5LR14-F1
#
_entry.id   AF-A0AAV5LR14-F1
#
_cell.length_a   1.000
_cell.length_b   1.000
_cell.length_c   1.000
_cell.angle_alpha   90.00
_cell.angle_beta   90.00
_cell.angle_gamma   90.00
#
_symmetry.space_group_name_H-M   'P 1'
#
loop_
_entity.id
_entity.type
_entity.pdbx_description
1 polymer ?
#
loop_
_entity_poly.entity_id
_entity_poly.type
_entity_poly.pdbx_seq_one_letter_code
_entity_poly.pdbx_strand_id
1 'polypeptide(L)'
;MYFPRYGDMYDFYDPTQCKTCSLYLPELCGSRVCYSKDGWLLLCQLNTNCLFFFNPFTREKIKLPVPRFELKYQIVAFSCAPTSTSTSCVVFTLKHSNPSIVVISTCQLGAEEWVTVNHQNRLPFVSSIWNKIVFCNGHFYCLSLFGWIGVYNPLECFWNVLSVPPPRCPDSFLNKNWWKGLFMAEHNGDILVIYTCCSENPIVFKLVQSETAWEEMKTLHGMTLFASFLSSHSKVDLPGIMRNNVYFSKVRFFGKRCISYSVNDNRYYPRKQCHDWGELDPFELIWIEPPHNAFSHLKNSSCTSE
;
A
#
# COMPACT_ATOMS: atom_id res chain seq x y z
N MET A 1 1.29 4.52 10.88
CA MET A 1 2.22 5.66 10.99
C MET A 1 1.57 6.88 10.33
N TYR A 2 1.74 8.04 10.96
CA TYR A 2 1.23 9.33 10.52
C TYR A 2 2.38 10.29 10.22
N PHE A 3 2.29 10.97 9.08
CA PHE A 3 3.22 11.99 8.65
C PHE A 3 2.67 13.36 9.08
N PRO A 4 3.36 14.08 9.97
CA PRO A 4 2.91 15.39 10.41
C PRO A 4 3.04 16.40 9.26
N ARG A 5 2.22 17.46 9.29
CA ARG A 5 2.38 18.59 8.36
C ARG A 5 3.63 19.42 8.67
N TYR A 6 4.01 19.50 9.94
CA TYR A 6 5.16 20.25 10.42
C TYR A 6 5.87 19.49 11.55
N GLY A 7 7.19 19.64 11.62
CA GLY A 7 8.04 18.99 12.62
C GLY A 7 8.37 17.54 12.29
N ASP A 8 9.19 16.93 13.13
CA ASP A 8 9.73 15.58 12.89
C ASP A 8 9.18 14.54 13.87
N MET A 9 8.04 14.81 14.51
CA MET A 9 7.37 13.85 15.40
C MET A 9 6.29 13.07 14.65
N TYR A 10 6.45 11.75 14.57
CA TYR A 10 5.59 10.85 13.82
C TYR A 10 4.81 9.95 14.76
N ASP A 11 3.49 9.89 14.59
CA ASP A 11 2.62 9.05 15.42
C ASP A 11 2.41 7.66 14.83
N PHE A 12 2.54 6.65 15.69
CA PHE A 12 2.32 5.24 15.41
C PHE A 12 1.17 4.76 16.26
N TYR A 13 0.01 4.57 15.63
CA TYR A 13 -1.15 3.97 16.27
C TYR A 13 -1.12 2.45 16.13
N ASP A 14 -1.20 1.75 17.25
CA ASP A 14 -1.36 0.30 17.33
C ASP A 14 -2.84 -0.05 17.59
N PRO A 15 -3.56 -0.57 16.58
CA PRO A 15 -4.96 -0.95 16.72
C PRO A 15 -5.18 -2.19 17.62
N THR A 16 -4.13 -2.99 17.90
CA THR A 16 -4.23 -4.16 18.78
C THR A 16 -4.28 -3.76 20.26
N GLN A 17 -3.57 -2.69 20.61
CA GLN A 17 -3.48 -2.18 21.98
C GLN A 17 -4.27 -0.89 22.21
N CYS A 18 -4.83 -0.29 21.15
CA CYS A 18 -5.41 1.05 21.17
C CYS A 18 -4.44 2.10 21.75
N LYS A 19 -3.15 1.98 21.43
CA LYS A 19 -2.10 2.89 21.92
C LYS A 19 -1.50 3.70 20.78
N THR A 20 -1.15 4.94 21.07
CA THR A 20 -0.36 5.77 20.16
C THR A 20 1.01 6.01 20.76
N CYS A 21 2.05 5.70 19.99
CA CYS A 21 3.44 6.00 20.32
C CYS A 21 3.98 7.01 19.31
N SER A 22 4.68 8.03 19.78
CA SER A 22 5.28 9.04 18.91
C SER A 22 6.79 8.86 18.85
N LEU A 23 7.39 9.02 17.66
CA LEU A 23 8.84 8.94 17.44
C LEU A 23 9.35 10.20 16.74
N TYR A 24 10.47 10.72 17.23
CA TYR A 24 11.20 11.80 16.58
C TYR A 24 12.07 11.26 15.43
N LEU A 25 11.69 11.49 14.17
CA LEU A 25 12.36 10.95 12.96
C LEU A 25 12.79 12.08 11.98
N PRO A 26 13.81 12.89 12.34
CA PRO A 26 14.30 13.98 11.48
C PRO A 26 14.83 13.49 10.13
N GLU A 27 15.20 12.21 10.01
CA GLU A 27 15.69 11.58 8.78
C GLU A 27 14.65 11.56 7.65
N LEU A 28 13.37 11.73 8.01
CA LEU A 28 12.24 11.76 7.08
C LEU A 28 11.84 13.19 6.66
N CYS A 29 12.46 14.22 7.23
CA CYS A 29 12.15 15.60 6.91
C CYS A 29 12.26 15.86 5.39
N GLY A 30 11.26 16.56 4.83
CA GLY A 30 11.17 16.86 3.40
C GLY A 30 10.97 15.64 2.49
N SER A 31 10.70 14.47 3.05
CA SER A 31 10.50 13.23 2.29
C SER A 31 9.03 12.84 2.25
N ARG A 32 8.57 12.31 1.13
CA ARG A 32 7.23 11.76 0.96
C ARG A 32 7.30 10.25 0.98
N VAL A 33 6.40 9.61 1.71
CA VAL A 33 6.29 8.15 1.71
C VAL A 33 5.65 7.65 0.41
N CYS A 34 6.20 6.57 -0.13
CA CYS A 34 5.75 5.96 -1.39
C CYS A 34 5.18 4.56 -1.17
N TYR A 35 5.78 3.77 -0.28
CA TYR A 35 5.41 2.37 -0.06
C TYR A 35 5.87 1.91 1.32
N SER A 36 5.23 0.89 1.87
CA SER A 36 5.75 0.15 3.01
C SER A 36 5.59 -1.35 2.81
N LYS A 37 6.55 -2.12 3.32
CA LYS A 37 6.51 -3.58 3.36
C LYS A 37 7.56 -4.09 4.34
N ASP A 38 7.25 -5.17 5.06
CA ASP A 38 8.18 -5.87 5.96
C ASP A 38 8.88 -4.96 6.99
N GLY A 39 8.16 -3.96 7.51
CA GLY A 39 8.69 -2.99 8.48
C GLY A 39 9.58 -1.89 7.91
N TRP A 40 9.72 -1.83 6.59
CA TRP A 40 10.47 -0.79 5.88
C TRP A 40 9.54 0.19 5.16
N LEU A 41 9.99 1.44 5.09
CA LEU A 41 9.41 2.49 4.27
C LEU A 41 10.28 2.72 3.04
N LEU A 42 9.64 2.98 1.91
CA LEU A 42 10.27 3.59 0.75
C LEU A 42 9.83 5.05 0.67
N LEU A 43 10.80 5.96 0.61
CA LEU A 43 10.58 7.40 0.64
C LEU A 43 11.21 8.07 -0.57
N CYS A 44 10.58 9.14 -1.05
CA CYS A 44 11.10 9.98 -2.11
C CYS A 44 11.33 11.41 -1.63
N GLN A 45 12.44 12.00 -2.09
CA GLN A 45 12.71 13.43 -1.99
C GLN A 45 12.59 14.03 -3.38
N LEU A 46 11.47 14.69 -3.65
CA LEU A 46 11.14 15.17 -5.00
C LEU A 46 12.06 16.29 -5.49
N ASN A 47 12.59 17.11 -4.57
CA ASN A 47 13.53 18.19 -4.88
C ASN A 47 14.90 17.69 -5.35
N THR A 48 15.38 16.57 -4.80
CA THR A 48 16.65 15.94 -5.15
C THR A 48 16.48 14.76 -6.10
N ASN A 49 15.24 14.40 -6.44
CA ASN A 49 14.86 13.22 -7.20
C ASN A 49 15.44 11.92 -6.62
N CYS A 50 15.58 11.82 -5.30
CA CYS A 50 16.18 10.67 -4.62
C CYS A 50 15.12 9.71 -4.07
N LEU A 51 15.43 8.40 -4.11
CA LEU A 51 14.70 7.35 -3.39
C LEU A 51 15.60 6.70 -2.34
N PHE A 52 15.02 6.35 -1.20
CA PHE A 52 15.74 5.61 -0.16
C PHE A 52 14.78 4.79 0.70
N PHE A 53 15.30 3.70 1.24
CA PHE A 53 14.65 2.91 2.25
C PHE A 53 14.95 3.47 3.64
N PHE A 54 13.97 3.37 4.53
CA PHE A 54 14.13 3.71 5.92
C PHE A 54 13.33 2.77 6.81
N ASN A 55 13.96 2.26 7.86
CA ASN A 55 13.27 1.52 8.92
C ASN A 55 13.11 2.44 10.14
N PRO A 56 11.89 2.85 10.52
CA PRO A 56 11.70 3.80 11.62
C PRO A 56 12.03 3.21 13.00
N PHE A 57 12.12 1.89 13.13
CA PHE A 57 12.38 1.20 14.38
C PHE A 57 13.89 0.98 14.61
N THR A 58 14.65 0.69 13.55
CA THR A 58 16.12 0.53 13.64
C THR A 58 16.87 1.80 13.26
N ARG A 59 16.19 2.78 12.66
CA ARG A 59 16.74 3.99 12.01
C ARG A 59 17.74 3.72 10.89
N GLU A 60 17.75 2.49 10.37
CA GLU A 60 18.58 2.16 9.23
C GLU A 60 18.07 2.86 7.97
N LYS A 61 19.00 3.44 7.20
CA LYS A 61 18.72 4.18 5.98
C LYS A 61 19.59 3.64 4.85
N ILE A 62 18.95 3.24 3.75
CA ILE A 62 19.63 2.70 2.57
C ILE A 62 19.26 3.55 1.37
N LYS A 63 20.25 4.23 0.78
CA LYS A 63 20.05 5.07 -0.40
C LYS A 63 20.06 4.21 -1.67
N LEU A 64 19.18 4.54 -2.60
CA LEU A 64 19.22 3.98 -3.95
C LEU A 64 20.00 4.93 -4.89
N PRO A 65 20.51 4.44 -6.03
CA PRO A 65 21.04 5.29 -7.08
C PRO A 65 20.05 6.38 -7.47
N VAL A 66 20.53 7.56 -7.85
CA VAL A 66 19.67 8.63 -8.33
C VAL A 66 19.08 8.21 -9.70
N PRO A 67 17.75 8.12 -9.85
CA PRO A 67 17.13 7.79 -11.11
C PRO A 67 17.42 8.86 -12.17
N ARG A 68 17.72 8.44 -13.40
CA ARG A 68 17.86 9.33 -14.58
C ARG A 68 16.50 9.74 -15.18
N PHE A 69 15.43 9.59 -14.41
CA PHE A 69 14.06 9.90 -14.80
C PHE A 69 13.36 10.64 -13.67
N GLU A 70 12.33 11.42 -14.00
CA GLU A 70 11.53 12.14 -13.01
C GLU A 70 10.65 11.17 -12.22
N LEU A 71 10.73 11.23 -10.88
CA LEU A 71 9.91 10.44 -9.96
C LEU A 71 8.46 10.92 -9.84
N LYS A 72 8.17 12.13 -10.32
CA LYS A 72 6.84 12.71 -10.30
C LYS A 72 5.88 11.83 -11.12
N TYR A 73 4.68 11.61 -10.56
CA TYR A 73 3.61 10.80 -11.16
C TYR A 73 3.91 9.30 -11.32
N GLN A 74 5.02 8.80 -10.77
CA GLN A 74 5.29 7.37 -10.75
C GLN A 74 4.64 6.70 -9.55
N ILE A 75 4.08 5.51 -9.77
CA ILE A 75 3.80 4.58 -8.68
C ILE A 75 5.05 3.76 -8.41
N VAL A 76 5.33 3.49 -7.14
CA VAL A 76 6.58 2.85 -6.72
C VAL A 76 6.28 1.80 -5.66
N ALA A 77 6.94 0.64 -5.75
CA ALA A 77 6.90 -0.41 -4.74
C ALA A 77 8.24 -1.16 -4.71
N PHE A 78 8.39 -2.06 -3.73
CA PHE A 78 9.55 -2.94 -3.65
C PHE A 78 9.13 -4.36 -3.25
N SER A 79 9.94 -5.34 -3.64
CA SER A 79 9.57 -6.76 -3.55
C SER A 79 9.60 -7.33 -2.12
N CYS A 80 10.59 -6.93 -1.31
CA CYS A 80 10.81 -7.46 0.04
C CYS A 80 11.74 -6.54 0.86
N ALA A 81 11.86 -6.76 2.17
CA ALA A 81 12.79 -6.01 3.03
C ALA A 81 14.21 -5.88 2.43
N PRO A 82 14.79 -4.66 2.35
CA PRO A 82 16.11 -4.38 1.80
C PRO A 82 17.23 -4.69 2.82
N THR A 83 17.28 -5.93 3.32
CA THR A 83 18.27 -6.35 4.31
C THR A 83 19.54 -6.85 3.65
N SER A 84 20.67 -6.87 4.37
CA SER A 84 21.96 -7.36 3.85
C SER A 84 21.92 -8.81 3.34
N THR A 85 20.93 -9.61 3.77
CA THR A 85 20.72 -10.98 3.31
C THR A 85 19.81 -11.08 2.07
N SER A 86 19.13 -10.00 1.69
CA SER A 86 18.19 -9.93 0.57
C SER A 86 18.82 -9.22 -0.63
N THR A 87 19.68 -9.91 -1.36
CA THR A 87 20.20 -9.42 -2.66
C THR A 87 19.13 -9.41 -3.76
N SER A 88 17.96 -9.98 -3.50
CA SER A 88 16.82 -10.07 -4.42
C SER A 88 15.79 -8.95 -4.25
N CYS A 89 16.04 -7.96 -3.38
CA CYS A 89 15.14 -6.82 -3.26
C CYS A 89 15.17 -6.00 -4.56
N VAL A 90 14.02 -5.88 -5.21
CA VAL A 90 13.83 -5.11 -6.44
C VAL A 90 12.89 -3.96 -6.12
N VAL A 91 13.32 -2.75 -6.45
CA VAL A 91 12.45 -1.57 -6.48
C VAL A 91 11.89 -1.44 -7.88
N PHE A 92 10.60 -1.19 -7.98
CA PHE A 92 9.85 -1.11 -9.22
C PHE A 92 9.13 0.23 -9.28
N THR A 93 9.23 0.91 -10.41
CA THR A 93 8.44 2.10 -10.73
C THR A 93 7.65 1.87 -12.00
N LEU A 94 6.49 2.51 -12.08
CA LEU A 94 5.67 2.49 -13.28
C LEU A 94 5.04 3.86 -13.53
N LYS A 95 5.05 4.26 -14.79
CA LYS A 95 4.27 5.38 -15.31
C LYS A 95 3.86 5.14 -16.76
N HIS A 96 2.91 5.92 -17.25
CA HIS A 96 2.69 6.04 -18.69
C HIS A 96 3.63 7.07 -19.31
N SER A 97 4.24 6.75 -20.44
CA SER A 97 4.86 7.75 -21.32
C SER A 97 3.86 8.30 -22.33
N ASN A 98 2.95 7.44 -22.80
CA ASN A 98 1.86 7.81 -23.68
C ASN A 98 0.68 6.82 -23.50
N PRO A 99 -0.43 6.98 -24.23
CA PRO A 99 -1.61 6.16 -24.01
C PRO A 99 -1.45 4.65 -24.19
N SER A 100 -0.47 4.19 -24.97
CA SER A 100 -0.24 2.78 -25.30
C SER A 100 1.09 2.25 -24.76
N ILE A 101 1.90 3.07 -24.10
CA ILE A 101 3.21 2.68 -23.59
C ILE A 101 3.32 2.99 -22.10
N VAL A 102 3.67 1.97 -21.33
CA VAL A 102 4.14 2.13 -19.95
C VAL A 102 5.66 2.09 -19.92
N VAL A 103 6.24 2.92 -19.07
CA VAL A 103 7.67 2.93 -18.76
C VAL A 103 7.82 2.30 -17.40
N ILE A 104 8.59 1.23 -17.36
CA ILE A 104 8.90 0.51 -16.13
C ILE A 104 10.38 0.70 -15.85
N SER A 105 10.69 1.10 -14.63
CA SER A 105 12.07 1.18 -14.17
C SER A 105 12.28 0.29 -12.96
N THR A 106 13.37 -0.45 -12.94
CA THR A 106 13.74 -1.33 -11.83
C THR A 106 15.13 -1.02 -11.30
N CYS A 107 15.32 -1.26 -10.01
CA CYS A 107 16.63 -1.18 -9.36
C CYS A 107 16.75 -2.30 -8.34
N GLN A 108 17.75 -3.17 -8.52
CA GLN A 108 18.11 -4.16 -7.52
C GLN A 108 18.87 -3.49 -6.37
N LEU A 109 18.68 -3.99 -5.15
CA LEU A 109 19.45 -3.51 -4.01
C LEU A 109 20.95 -3.69 -4.26
N GLY A 110 21.71 -2.59 -4.15
CA GLY A 110 23.16 -2.59 -4.41
C GLY A 110 23.55 -2.36 -5.87
N ALA A 111 22.59 -2.26 -6.81
CA ALA A 111 22.88 -1.86 -8.18
C ALA A 111 23.39 -0.42 -8.26
N GLU A 112 24.20 -0.11 -9.27
CA GLU A 112 24.74 1.23 -9.51
C GLU A 112 23.78 2.14 -10.26
N GLU A 113 22.88 1.57 -11.07
CA GLU A 113 21.94 2.32 -11.89
C GLU A 113 20.57 1.65 -12.01
N TRP A 114 19.60 2.44 -12.50
CA TRP A 114 18.25 1.98 -12.77
C TRP A 114 18.15 1.45 -14.21
N VAL A 115 17.51 0.31 -14.37
CA VAL A 115 17.17 -0.22 -15.70
C VAL A 115 15.78 0.30 -16.07
N THR A 116 15.62 0.90 -17.25
CA THR A 116 14.35 1.47 -17.70
C THR A 116 13.97 0.90 -19.06
N VAL A 117 12.76 0.36 -19.16
CA VAL A 117 12.25 -0.30 -20.38
C VAL A 117 10.84 0.20 -20.69
N ASN A 118 10.58 0.42 -21.98
CA ASN A 118 9.26 0.76 -22.50
C ASN A 118 8.52 -0.52 -22.87
N HIS A 119 7.30 -0.68 -22.39
CA HIS A 119 6.45 -1.81 -22.72
C HIS A 119 5.16 -1.36 -23.40
N GLN A 120 4.73 -2.14 -24.39
CA GLN A 120 3.40 -1.97 -24.97
C GLN A 120 2.34 -2.31 -23.93
N ASN A 121 1.38 -1.42 -23.76
CA ASN A 121 0.25 -1.56 -22.88
C ASN A 121 -1.00 -1.79 -23.73
N ARG A 122 -1.53 -3.02 -23.67
CA ARG A 122 -2.64 -3.46 -24.51
C ARG A 122 -3.99 -2.79 -24.19
N LEU A 123 -4.08 -2.08 -23.06
CA LEU A 123 -5.26 -1.33 -22.69
C LEU A 123 -5.16 0.14 -23.13
N PRO A 124 -6.29 0.78 -23.51
CA PRO A 124 -6.35 2.23 -23.63
C PRO A 124 -5.91 2.92 -22.33
N PHE A 125 -5.28 4.09 -22.43
CA PHE A 125 -4.81 4.88 -21.28
C PHE A 125 -5.84 5.03 -20.17
N VAL A 126 -7.07 5.37 -20.57
CA VAL A 126 -8.15 5.64 -19.63
C VAL A 126 -8.38 4.40 -18.75
N SER A 127 -8.33 3.20 -19.32
CA SER A 127 -8.51 1.93 -18.59
C SER A 127 -7.28 1.47 -17.80
N SER A 128 -6.12 2.10 -18.01
CA SER A 128 -4.82 1.67 -17.48
C SER A 128 -4.13 2.72 -16.61
N ILE A 129 -4.88 3.60 -15.95
CA ILE A 129 -4.31 4.49 -14.93
C ILE A 129 -3.92 3.64 -13.71
N TRP A 130 -2.69 3.11 -13.69
CA TRP A 130 -2.17 2.26 -12.62
C TRP A 130 -2.03 3.02 -11.30
N ASN A 131 -2.43 2.39 -10.20
CA ASN A 131 -2.58 3.09 -8.93
C ASN A 131 -2.08 2.33 -7.70
N LYS A 132 -2.35 1.03 -7.59
CA LYS A 132 -1.87 0.21 -6.48
C LYS A 132 -0.90 -0.83 -6.96
N ILE A 133 0.10 -1.18 -6.14
CA ILE A 133 1.08 -2.21 -6.45
C ILE A 133 1.20 -3.17 -5.27
N VAL A 134 1.24 -4.46 -5.56
CA VAL A 134 1.65 -5.50 -4.60
C VAL A 134 2.65 -6.43 -5.27
N PHE A 135 3.65 -6.88 -4.50
CA PHE A 135 4.56 -7.92 -4.94
C PHE A 135 4.05 -9.27 -4.43
N CYS A 136 3.89 -10.23 -5.32
CA CYS A 136 3.35 -11.55 -5.03
C CYS A 136 4.01 -12.58 -5.93
N ASN A 137 4.47 -13.70 -5.37
CA ASN A 137 5.02 -14.84 -6.13
C ASN A 137 6.00 -14.44 -7.26
N GLY A 138 6.94 -13.53 -6.97
CA GLY A 138 7.95 -13.09 -7.92
C GLY A 138 7.53 -11.96 -8.88
N HIS A 139 6.27 -11.53 -8.84
CA HIS A 139 5.72 -10.55 -9.79
C HIS A 139 5.18 -9.30 -9.10
N PHE A 140 5.26 -8.17 -9.79
CA PHE A 140 4.54 -6.95 -9.38
C PHE A 140 3.18 -6.92 -10.06
N TYR A 141 2.12 -6.99 -9.25
CA TYR A 141 0.75 -6.80 -9.68
C TYR A 141 0.39 -5.34 -9.51
N CYS A 142 -0.13 -4.73 -10.57
CA CYS A 142 -0.52 -3.33 -10.65
C CYS A 142 -2.02 -3.24 -10.89
N LEU A 143 -2.76 -2.64 -9.96
CA LEU A 143 -4.19 -2.39 -10.10
C LEU A 143 -4.42 -1.03 -10.73
N SER A 144 -5.14 -0.99 -11.86
CA SER A 144 -5.59 0.26 -12.45
C SER A 144 -6.76 0.84 -11.69
N LEU A 145 -7.00 2.14 -11.86
CA LEU A 145 -8.20 2.78 -11.32
C LEU A 145 -9.42 1.97 -11.72
N PHE A 146 -9.55 1.56 -12.98
CA PHE A 146 -10.72 0.85 -13.48
C PHE A 146 -10.75 -0.66 -13.16
N GLY A 147 -9.90 -1.13 -12.24
CA GLY A 147 -9.93 -2.51 -11.76
C GLY A 147 -9.20 -3.53 -12.63
N TRP A 148 -8.46 -3.08 -13.65
CA TRP A 148 -7.61 -3.96 -14.46
C TRP A 148 -6.32 -4.32 -13.73
N ILE A 149 -5.76 -5.49 -14.03
CA ILE A 149 -4.53 -5.98 -13.42
C ILE A 149 -3.41 -6.07 -14.46
N GLY A 150 -2.39 -5.24 -14.28
CA GLY A 150 -1.10 -5.37 -14.96
C GLY A 150 -0.16 -6.24 -14.14
N VAL A 151 0.68 -7.03 -14.79
CA VAL A 151 1.65 -7.91 -14.15
C VAL A 151 3.01 -7.69 -14.78
N TYR A 152 4.00 -7.42 -13.94
CA TYR A 152 5.38 -7.30 -14.34
C TYR A 152 6.21 -8.43 -13.72
N ASN A 153 6.96 -9.15 -14.56
CA ASN A 153 7.99 -10.09 -14.15
C ASN A 153 9.36 -9.37 -14.18
N PRO A 154 10.00 -9.11 -13.03
CA PRO A 154 11.30 -8.47 -12.96
C PRO A 154 12.47 -9.36 -13.44
N LEU A 155 12.30 -10.69 -13.49
CA LEU A 155 13.34 -11.61 -13.98
C LEU A 155 13.35 -11.68 -15.51
N GLU A 156 12.16 -11.75 -16.12
CA GLU A 156 12.00 -11.81 -17.58
C GLU A 156 11.91 -10.43 -18.23
N CYS A 157 11.88 -9.36 -17.43
CA CYS A 157 11.64 -7.99 -17.88
C CYS A 157 10.39 -7.91 -18.78
N PHE A 158 9.30 -8.55 -18.35
CA PHE A 158 8.09 -8.69 -19.15
C PHE A 158 6.88 -8.04 -18.48
N TRP A 159 6.10 -7.28 -19.26
CA TRP A 159 4.86 -6.63 -18.85
C TRP A 159 3.68 -7.20 -19.62
N ASN A 160 2.61 -7.54 -18.91
CA ASN A 160 1.35 -7.92 -19.51
C ASN A 160 0.18 -7.38 -18.70
N VAL A 161 -0.98 -7.27 -19.34
CA VAL A 161 -2.25 -7.02 -18.66
C VAL A 161 -3.05 -8.31 -18.67
N LEU A 162 -3.54 -8.74 -17.52
CA LEU A 162 -4.38 -9.93 -17.41
C LEU A 162 -5.67 -9.72 -18.20
N SER A 163 -6.06 -10.74 -18.97
CA SER A 163 -7.34 -10.78 -19.69
C SER A 163 -8.50 -11.13 -18.75
N VAL A 164 -8.53 -10.49 -17.59
CA VAL A 164 -9.54 -10.64 -16.54
C VAL A 164 -10.31 -9.33 -16.49
N PRO A 165 -11.62 -9.31 -16.78
CA PRO A 165 -12.40 -8.09 -16.65
C PRO A 165 -12.41 -7.63 -15.19
N PRO A 166 -12.49 -6.32 -14.92
CA PRO A 166 -12.65 -5.80 -13.56
C PRO A 166 -13.84 -6.46 -12.82
N PRO A 167 -13.75 -6.62 -11.49
CA PRO A 167 -14.85 -7.19 -10.73
C PRO A 167 -16.09 -6.29 -10.87
N ARG A 168 -17.27 -6.91 -10.93
CA ARG A 168 -18.54 -6.17 -11.03
C ARG A 168 -18.84 -5.54 -9.67
N CYS A 169 -18.75 -4.21 -9.60
CA CYS A 169 -19.12 -3.43 -8.42
C CYS A 169 -20.42 -2.66 -8.67
N PRO A 170 -21.26 -2.45 -7.63
CA PRO A 170 -22.44 -1.59 -7.76
C PRO A 170 -22.07 -0.15 -8.18
N ASP A 171 -22.94 0.51 -8.94
CA ASP A 171 -22.71 1.87 -9.45
C ASP A 171 -22.43 2.90 -8.34
N SER A 172 -22.95 2.66 -7.13
CA SER A 172 -22.70 3.48 -5.95
C SER A 172 -21.20 3.60 -5.59
N PHE A 173 -20.39 2.61 -5.97
CA PHE A 173 -18.94 2.64 -5.81
C PHE A 173 -18.22 3.52 -6.84
N LEU A 174 -18.87 3.93 -7.93
CA LEU A 174 -18.29 4.75 -9.00
C LEU A 174 -18.57 6.26 -8.82
N ASN A 175 -19.07 6.65 -7.65
CA ASN A 175 -19.32 8.05 -7.28
C ASN A 175 -18.02 8.89 -7.20
N LYS A 176 -18.15 10.19 -6.89
CA LYS A 176 -16.99 11.11 -6.79
C LYS A 176 -15.88 10.52 -5.92
N ASN A 177 -14.63 10.60 -6.40
CA ASN A 177 -13.43 10.13 -5.72
C ASN A 177 -13.36 8.60 -5.44
N TRP A 178 -14.12 7.78 -6.17
CA TRP A 178 -14.15 6.31 -6.04
C TRP A 178 -12.76 5.64 -5.97
N TRP A 179 -11.79 6.15 -6.74
CA TRP A 179 -10.41 5.65 -6.75
C TRP A 179 -9.71 5.72 -5.38
N LYS A 180 -10.19 6.55 -4.46
CA LYS A 180 -9.65 6.65 -3.09
C LYS A 180 -10.11 5.51 -2.19
N GLY A 181 -11.20 4.82 -2.54
CA GLY A 181 -11.75 3.64 -1.88
C GLY A 181 -11.37 2.32 -2.53
N LEU A 182 -10.38 2.34 -3.45
CA LEU A 182 -9.84 1.15 -4.08
C LEU A 182 -8.48 0.80 -3.45
N PHE A 183 -8.33 -0.43 -2.98
CA PHE A 183 -7.10 -0.94 -2.38
C PHE A 183 -6.73 -2.34 -2.91
N MET A 184 -5.46 -2.69 -2.82
CA MET A 184 -4.95 -4.01 -3.21
C MET A 184 -3.98 -4.54 -2.15
N ALA A 185 -4.14 -5.80 -1.79
CA ALA A 185 -3.29 -6.52 -0.85
C ALA A 185 -2.91 -7.90 -1.43
N GLU A 186 -1.85 -8.47 -0.87
CA GLU A 186 -1.45 -9.85 -1.12
C GLU A 186 -1.63 -10.66 0.17
N HIS A 187 -2.01 -11.93 0.02
CA HIS A 187 -2.08 -12.88 1.13
C HIS A 187 -1.80 -14.31 0.65
N ASN A 188 -0.72 -14.92 1.10
CA ASN A 188 -0.34 -16.31 0.79
C ASN A 188 -0.36 -16.64 -0.72
N GLY A 189 0.09 -15.70 -1.55
CA GLY A 189 0.10 -15.87 -3.01
C GLY A 189 -1.18 -15.43 -3.71
N ASP A 190 -2.24 -15.09 -2.96
CA ASP A 190 -3.48 -14.57 -3.51
C ASP A 190 -3.44 -13.04 -3.64
N ILE A 191 -4.07 -12.53 -4.70
CA ILE A 191 -4.28 -11.09 -4.88
C ILE A 191 -5.70 -10.75 -4.44
N LEU A 192 -5.80 -9.78 -3.53
CA LEU A 192 -7.05 -9.31 -2.97
C LEU A 192 -7.27 -7.84 -3.36
N VAL A 193 -8.48 -7.51 -3.81
CA VAL A 193 -8.90 -6.14 -4.11
C VAL A 193 -10.05 -5.76 -3.19
N ILE A 194 -9.94 -4.59 -2.57
CA ILE A 194 -10.91 -4.08 -1.61
C ILE A 194 -11.55 -2.83 -2.23
N TYR A 195 -12.87 -2.86 -2.39
CA TYR A 195 -13.69 -1.73 -2.77
C TYR A 195 -14.41 -1.20 -1.55
N THR A 196 -14.38 0.12 -1.34
CA THR A 196 -15.17 0.79 -0.32
C THR A 196 -15.76 2.08 -0.88
N CYS A 197 -16.93 2.48 -0.38
CA CYS A 197 -17.55 3.76 -0.66
C CYS A 197 -18.26 4.29 0.58
N CYS A 198 -18.83 5.50 0.50
CA CYS A 198 -19.47 6.14 1.64
C CYS A 198 -20.88 5.59 1.96
N SER A 199 -21.52 4.91 1.01
CA SER A 199 -22.91 4.46 1.09
C SER A 199 -23.07 2.94 1.25
N GLU A 200 -22.02 2.15 1.05
CA GLU A 200 -22.08 0.69 1.06
C GLU A 200 -21.02 0.07 1.98
N ASN A 201 -21.26 -1.19 2.34
CA ASN A 201 -20.26 -2.02 3.01
C ASN A 201 -19.10 -2.34 2.06
N PRO A 202 -17.86 -2.47 2.57
CA PRO A 202 -16.72 -2.77 1.72
C PRO A 202 -16.85 -4.18 1.15
N ILE A 203 -16.45 -4.35 -0.10
CA ILE A 203 -16.45 -5.62 -0.82
C ILE A 203 -15.01 -6.04 -1.05
N VAL A 204 -14.70 -7.29 -0.78
CA VAL A 204 -13.37 -7.87 -1.01
C VAL A 204 -13.48 -8.92 -2.09
N PHE A 205 -12.66 -8.79 -3.14
CA PHE A 205 -12.55 -9.78 -4.20
C PHE A 205 -11.20 -10.47 -4.15
N LYS A 206 -11.19 -11.78 -4.35
CA LYS A 206 -9.99 -12.58 -4.59
C LYS A 206 -9.85 -12.86 -6.08
N LEU A 207 -8.65 -12.68 -6.61
CA LEU A 207 -8.32 -13.06 -7.98
C LEU A 207 -8.07 -14.58 -8.04
N VAL A 208 -8.93 -15.31 -8.75
CA VAL A 208 -8.77 -16.75 -9.00
C VAL A 208 -7.90 -16.92 -10.24
N GLN A 209 -6.59 -17.15 -10.03
CA GLN A 209 -5.61 -17.18 -11.12
C GLN A 209 -5.88 -18.30 -12.14
N SER A 210 -6.39 -19.46 -11.70
CA SER A 210 -6.73 -20.60 -12.57
C SER A 210 -7.90 -20.32 -13.52
N GLU A 211 -8.83 -19.47 -13.11
CA GLU A 211 -10.10 -19.23 -13.83
C GLU A 211 -10.14 -17.85 -14.49
N THR A 212 -9.10 -17.03 -14.30
CA THR A 212 -9.07 -15.65 -14.78
C THR A 212 -10.34 -14.88 -14.40
N ALA A 213 -10.77 -15.06 -13.15
CA ALA A 213 -12.03 -14.53 -12.63
C ALA A 213 -11.87 -13.93 -11.23
N TRP A 214 -12.86 -13.15 -10.81
CA TRP A 214 -12.95 -12.57 -9.48
C TRP A 214 -13.99 -13.31 -8.65
N GLU A 215 -13.60 -13.69 -7.44
CA GLU A 215 -14.50 -14.28 -6.44
C GLU A 215 -14.76 -13.26 -5.33
N GLU A 216 -16.03 -12.95 -5.06
CA GLU A 216 -16.40 -12.11 -3.92
C GLU A 216 -16.25 -12.90 -2.62
N MET A 217 -15.44 -12.40 -1.70
CA MET A 217 -15.19 -13.03 -0.41
C MET A 217 -16.31 -12.68 0.58
N LYS A 218 -17.12 -13.67 0.96
CA LYS A 218 -18.14 -13.52 2.02
C LYS A 218 -17.56 -13.55 3.42
N THR A 219 -16.40 -14.18 3.59
CA THR A 219 -15.61 -14.14 4.83
C THR A 219 -14.15 -13.91 4.48
N LEU A 220 -13.38 -13.47 5.47
CA LEU A 220 -11.94 -13.26 5.34
C LEU A 220 -11.14 -14.46 5.88
N HIS A 221 -11.78 -15.61 6.13
CA HIS A 221 -11.14 -16.84 6.61
C HIS A 221 -10.18 -16.64 7.80
N GLY A 222 -10.52 -15.73 8.71
CA GLY A 222 -9.72 -15.40 9.88
C GLY A 222 -8.64 -14.33 9.65
N MET A 223 -8.40 -13.90 8.41
CA MET A 223 -7.44 -12.84 8.10
C MET A 223 -7.99 -11.45 8.48
N THR A 224 -7.08 -10.53 8.69
CA THR A 224 -7.32 -9.11 8.90
C THR A 224 -6.61 -8.33 7.80
N LEU A 225 -7.34 -7.45 7.12
CA LEU A 225 -6.79 -6.61 6.06
C LEU A 225 -6.57 -5.19 6.58
N PHE A 226 -5.39 -4.65 6.34
CA PHE A 226 -5.02 -3.27 6.66
C PHE A 226 -4.99 -2.48 5.36
N ALA A 227 -6.14 -1.93 4.97
CA ALA A 227 -6.31 -1.16 3.76
C ALA A 227 -5.68 0.23 3.89
N SER A 228 -4.77 0.56 2.97
CA SER A 228 -4.15 1.88 2.85
C SER A 228 -3.83 2.20 1.39
N PHE A 229 -3.77 3.49 1.09
CA PHE A 229 -3.66 3.96 -0.28
C PHE A 229 -2.33 3.61 -0.95
N LEU A 230 -1.22 3.62 -0.20
CA LEU A 230 0.10 3.36 -0.76
C LEU A 230 0.44 1.87 -0.74
N SER A 231 0.09 1.18 0.33
CA SER A 231 0.41 -0.24 0.54
C SER A 231 -0.57 -0.82 1.55
N SER A 232 -1.33 -1.83 1.14
CA SER A 232 -2.19 -2.59 2.06
C SER A 232 -1.53 -3.88 2.48
N HIS A 233 -1.86 -4.35 3.68
CA HIS A 233 -1.23 -5.52 4.30
C HIS A 233 -2.29 -6.51 4.77
N SER A 234 -1.91 -7.78 4.90
CA SER A 234 -2.76 -8.84 5.47
C SER A 234 -2.06 -9.50 6.66
N LYS A 235 -2.81 -9.88 7.69
CA LYS A 235 -2.31 -10.60 8.87
C LYS A 235 -3.31 -11.64 9.36
N VAL A 236 -2.81 -12.73 9.94
CA VAL A 236 -3.63 -13.81 10.54
C VAL A 236 -3.35 -14.01 12.04
N ASP A 237 -2.15 -13.62 12.50
CA ASP A 237 -1.69 -13.79 13.89
C ASP A 237 -2.11 -12.64 14.81
N LEU A 238 -3.38 -12.24 14.72
CA LEU A 238 -3.95 -11.19 15.54
C LEU A 238 -4.97 -11.73 16.55
N PRO A 239 -5.21 -11.00 17.66
CA PRO A 239 -6.26 -11.34 18.62
C PRO A 239 -7.60 -11.59 17.92
N GLY A 240 -8.38 -12.54 18.45
CA GLY A 240 -9.62 -13.00 17.81
C GLY A 240 -10.61 -11.88 17.44
N ILE A 241 -10.65 -10.80 18.24
CA ILE A 241 -11.50 -9.62 18.00
C ILE A 241 -11.16 -8.85 16.71
N MET A 242 -9.94 -8.98 16.20
CA MET A 242 -9.47 -8.30 14.99
C MET A 242 -9.61 -9.15 13.73
N ARG A 243 -9.89 -10.46 13.88
CA ARG A 243 -10.01 -11.38 12.76
C ARG A 243 -11.27 -11.10 11.96
N ASN A 244 -11.21 -11.34 10.66
CA ASN A 244 -12.27 -11.03 9.70
C ASN A 244 -12.68 -9.56 9.66
N ASN A 245 -11.70 -8.66 9.85
CA ASN A 245 -11.92 -7.23 9.78
C ASN A 245 -11.06 -6.57 8.69
N VAL A 246 -11.56 -5.47 8.15
CA VAL A 246 -10.80 -4.54 7.30
C VAL A 246 -10.56 -3.25 8.08
N TYR A 247 -9.31 -2.91 8.34
CA TYR A 247 -8.88 -1.68 9.01
C TYR A 247 -8.41 -0.65 7.98
N PHE A 248 -8.88 0.59 8.10
CA PHE A 248 -8.60 1.64 7.12
C PHE A 248 -7.67 2.70 7.71
N SER A 249 -6.54 2.95 7.03
CA SER A 249 -5.55 3.93 7.53
C SER A 249 -6.07 5.36 7.50
N LYS A 250 -6.93 5.68 6.52
CA LYS A 250 -7.37 7.04 6.22
C LYS A 250 -8.38 7.58 7.21
N VAL A 251 -9.23 6.76 7.82
CA VAL A 251 -10.36 7.32 8.58
C VAL A 251 -10.08 7.22 10.07
N ARG A 252 -10.07 8.39 10.73
CA ARG A 252 -9.90 8.49 12.17
C ARG A 252 -11.19 8.86 12.86
N PHE A 253 -11.39 8.25 14.02
CA PHE A 253 -12.39 8.66 14.99
C PHE A 253 -11.70 9.42 16.13
N PHE A 254 -12.19 10.63 16.41
CA PHE A 254 -11.60 11.57 17.39
C PHE A 254 -10.08 11.77 17.25
N GLY A 255 -9.56 11.68 16.03
CA GLY A 255 -8.14 11.91 15.74
C GLY A 255 -7.19 10.81 16.22
N LYS A 256 -7.66 9.75 16.90
CA LYS A 256 -6.80 8.79 17.60
C LYS A 256 -7.14 7.31 17.40
N ARG A 257 -8.30 6.95 16.82
CA ARG A 257 -8.64 5.56 16.49
C ARG A 257 -8.86 5.38 15.01
N CYS A 258 -8.40 4.28 14.43
CA CYS A 258 -8.74 3.96 13.03
C CYS A 258 -10.14 3.34 12.92
N ILE A 259 -10.76 3.51 11.76
CA ILE A 259 -12.02 2.82 11.44
C ILE A 259 -11.73 1.41 10.97
N SER A 260 -12.61 0.49 11.39
CA SER A 260 -12.61 -0.88 10.91
C SER A 260 -14.01 -1.31 10.48
N TYR A 261 -14.07 -2.27 9.58
CA TYR A 261 -15.29 -2.98 9.20
C TYR A 261 -15.15 -4.44 9.61
N SER A 262 -16.12 -4.95 10.37
CA SER A 262 -16.20 -6.37 10.73
C SER A 262 -17.08 -7.08 9.74
N VAL A 263 -16.52 -8.06 9.05
CA VAL A 263 -17.27 -8.92 8.12
C VAL A 263 -18.25 -9.80 8.90
N ASN A 264 -17.84 -10.29 10.07
CA ASN A 264 -18.68 -11.10 10.95
C ASN A 264 -19.92 -10.34 11.46
N ASP A 265 -19.73 -9.09 11.88
CA ASP A 265 -20.82 -8.28 12.41
C ASP A 265 -21.55 -7.48 11.32
N ASN A 266 -21.07 -7.54 10.08
CA ASN A 266 -21.55 -6.80 8.93
C ASN A 266 -21.72 -5.29 9.20
N ARG A 267 -20.72 -4.67 9.88
CA ARG A 267 -20.78 -3.25 10.28
C ARG A 267 -19.42 -2.60 10.47
N TYR A 268 -19.43 -1.27 10.38
CA TYR A 268 -18.31 -0.42 10.76
C TYR A 268 -18.21 -0.20 12.27
N TYR A 269 -16.98 0.04 12.71
CA TYR A 269 -16.60 0.44 14.05
C TYR A 269 -15.73 1.70 13.99
N PRO A 270 -16.14 2.77 14.71
CA PRO A 270 -17.39 2.91 15.48
C PRO A 270 -18.65 2.96 14.60
N ARG A 271 -19.84 2.71 15.20
CA ARG A 271 -21.13 2.67 14.47
C ARG A 271 -21.57 4.06 13.98
N LYS A 272 -22.27 4.10 12.84
CA LYS A 272 -23.10 5.21 12.29
C LYS A 272 -22.36 6.50 11.88
N GLN A 273 -21.45 6.43 10.92
CA GLN A 273 -20.98 7.63 10.22
C GLN A 273 -20.85 7.38 8.72
N CYS A 274 -21.25 8.38 7.92
CA CYS A 274 -20.88 8.44 6.51
C CYS A 274 -19.38 8.73 6.46
N HIS A 275 -18.60 7.82 5.90
CA HIS A 275 -17.15 7.96 5.84
C HIS A 275 -16.76 8.57 4.50
N ASP A 276 -16.40 9.85 4.49
CA ASP A 276 -15.86 10.49 3.29
C ASP A 276 -14.41 10.02 3.08
N TRP A 277 -14.25 9.04 2.20
CA TRP A 277 -12.95 8.54 1.75
C TRP A 277 -12.13 9.60 0.97
N GLY A 278 -12.75 10.75 0.68
CA GLY A 278 -12.28 11.84 -0.17
C GLY A 278 -11.50 12.97 0.52
N GLU A 279 -11.72 13.25 1.80
CA GLU A 279 -11.22 14.49 2.41
C GLU A 279 -9.74 14.43 2.84
N LEU A 280 -9.23 13.26 3.19
CA LEU A 280 -7.86 13.11 3.71
C LEU A 280 -6.83 12.85 2.63
N ASP A 281 -5.67 13.48 2.77
CA ASP A 281 -4.55 13.30 1.85
C ASP A 281 -4.05 11.84 1.94
N PRO A 282 -4.11 11.06 0.84
CA PRO A 282 -3.64 9.68 0.83
C PRO A 282 -2.18 9.49 1.21
N PHE A 283 -1.35 10.53 1.16
CA PHE A 283 0.08 10.46 1.39
C PHE A 283 0.50 10.76 2.84
N GLU A 284 -0.43 11.16 3.72
CA GLU A 284 -0.15 11.47 5.13
C GLU A 284 -0.15 10.23 6.05
N LEU A 285 -0.60 9.07 5.57
CA LEU A 285 -0.88 7.89 6.39
C LEU A 285 -0.43 6.61 5.70
N ILE A 286 0.26 5.75 6.44
CA ILE A 286 0.64 4.42 5.96
C ILE A 286 0.61 3.39 7.10
N TRP A 287 0.21 2.17 6.77
CA TRP A 287 0.41 1.02 7.66
C TRP A 287 1.86 0.57 7.59
N ILE A 288 2.44 0.16 8.71
CA ILE A 288 3.79 -0.38 8.74
C ILE A 288 3.85 -1.47 9.80
N GLU A 289 4.54 -2.55 9.50
CA GLU A 289 4.69 -3.68 10.41
C GLU A 289 5.77 -3.39 11.44
N PRO A 290 5.45 -3.35 12.75
CA PRO A 290 6.47 -3.19 13.78
C PRO A 290 7.23 -4.51 14.02
N PRO A 291 8.52 -4.48 14.38
CA PRO A 291 9.18 -5.65 14.96
C PRO A 291 8.53 -6.03 16.29
N HIS A 292 8.76 -7.26 16.75
CA HIS A 292 8.36 -7.65 18.11
C HIS A 292 8.94 -6.68 19.13
N ASN A 293 8.10 -6.19 20.06
CA ASN A 293 8.51 -5.22 21.09
C ASN A 293 9.07 -3.90 20.55
N ALA A 294 8.60 -3.44 19.38
CA ALA A 294 9.13 -2.25 18.69
C ALA A 294 9.32 -0.99 19.54
N PHE A 295 8.41 -0.73 20.49
CA PHE A 295 8.41 0.51 21.27
C PHE A 295 8.95 0.36 22.70
N SER A 296 9.24 -0.85 23.18
CA SER A 296 9.74 -1.02 24.56
C SER A 296 11.21 -0.61 24.72
N HIS A 297 11.96 -0.54 23.62
CA HIS A 297 13.41 -0.28 23.63
C HIS A 297 13.81 1.08 23.02
N LEU A 298 12.85 1.85 22.49
CA LEU A 298 13.13 3.13 21.84
C LEU A 298 13.24 4.25 22.89
N LYS A 299 14.47 4.74 23.14
CA LYS A 299 14.77 5.77 24.16
C LYS A 299 14.00 7.10 23.99
N ASN A 300 13.42 7.35 22.81
CA ASN A 300 12.70 8.58 22.46
C ASN A 300 11.23 8.32 22.07
N SER A 301 10.64 7.20 22.48
CA SER A 301 9.21 6.94 22.25
C SER A 301 8.37 7.42 23.42
N SER A 302 7.37 8.26 23.15
CA SER A 302 6.32 8.58 24.12
C SER A 302 5.06 7.79 23.74
N CYS A 303 4.67 6.82 24.57
CA CYS A 303 3.47 6.03 24.34
C CYS A 303 2.35 6.45 25.30
N THR A 304 1.16 6.65 24.76
CA THR A 304 -0.06 6.96 25.53
C THR A 304 -1.12 5.92 25.24
N SER A 305 -1.78 5.45 26.29
CA SER A 305 -3.00 4.64 26.21
C SER A 305 -4.23 5.55 26.25
N GLU A 306 -5.23 5.22 25.44
CA GLU A 306 -6.59 5.78 25.58
C GLU A 306 -7.48 4.95 26.48
#